data_AF-A0A162CXI8-F1
#
_entry.id   AF-A0A162CXI8-F1
#
_cell.length_a   1.000
_cell.length_b   1.000
_cell.length_c   1.000
_cell.angle_alpha   90.00
_cell.angle_beta   90.00
_cell.angle_gamma   90.00
#
_symmetry.space_group_name_H-M   'P 1'
#
loop_
_entity.id
_entity.type
_entity.pdbx_description
1 polymer ?
#
loop_
_entity_poly.entity_id
_entity_poly.type
_entity_poly.pdbx_seq_one_letter_code
_entity_poly.pdbx_strand_id
1 'polypeptide(L)'
;QHYQKFIKASDQVRWTLQSTNATEEQIEQDYSAVAEVEEDMSAQVFAAQVLQQQQAYTQQIQQLIAQNQATAQIAAAAAPAPVAAIPAPQSTRLPQRQIKHFKGDILEWTSFWESFNAY
;
A
#
# COMPACT_ATOMS: atom_id res chain seq x y z
N GLN A 1 -40.80 -3.40 36.94
CA GLN A 1 -39.36 -3.10 36.80
C GLN A 1 -39.11 -1.99 35.76
N HIS A 2 -39.57 -2.12 34.51
CA HIS A 2 -39.33 -1.11 33.45
C HIS A 2 -39.97 0.27 33.72
N TYR A 3 -41.21 0.30 34.21
CA TYR A 3 -41.91 1.55 34.51
C TYR A 3 -41.19 2.42 35.56
N GLN A 4 -40.65 1.80 36.61
CA GLN A 4 -39.88 2.49 37.65
C GLN A 4 -38.56 3.07 37.12
N LYS A 5 -37.92 2.39 36.15
CA LYS A 5 -36.71 2.89 35.48
C LYS A 5 -37.02 4.11 34.62
N PHE A 6 -38.16 4.10 33.92
CA PHE A 6 -38.62 5.22 33.11
C PHE A 6 -38.90 6.46 33.98
N ILE A 7 -39.67 6.31 35.07
CA ILE A 7 -39.97 7.43 35.99
C ILE A 7 -38.67 8.05 36.53
N LYS A 8 -37.71 7.24 36.99
CA LYS A 8 -36.42 7.74 37.48
C LYS A 8 -35.61 8.47 36.40
N ALA A 9 -35.57 7.94 35.18
CA ALA A 9 -34.86 8.59 34.07
C ALA A 9 -35.53 9.93 33.69
N SER A 10 -36.86 9.98 33.64
CA SER A 10 -37.60 11.21 33.37
C SER A 10 -37.42 12.25 34.47
N ASP A 11 -37.44 11.84 35.74
CA ASP A 11 -37.19 12.74 36.87
C ASP A 11 -35.75 13.26 36.87
N GLN A 12 -34.78 12.42 36.48
CA GLN A 12 -33.39 12.82 36.33
C GLN A 12 -33.22 13.86 35.22
N VAL A 13 -33.79 13.62 34.03
CA VAL A 13 -33.74 14.57 32.91
C VAL A 13 -34.44 15.88 33.27
N ARG A 14 -35.62 15.81 33.92
CA ARG A 14 -36.34 16.98 34.41
C ARG A 14 -35.51 17.75 35.44
N TRP A 15 -34.86 17.07 36.37
CA TRP A 15 -33.99 17.69 37.37
C TRP A 15 -32.79 18.37 36.71
N THR A 16 -32.14 17.73 35.74
CA THR A 16 -31.00 18.30 35.02
C THR A 16 -31.40 19.57 34.27
N LEU A 17 -32.51 19.54 33.52
CA LEU A 17 -33.05 20.70 32.79
C LEU A 17 -33.44 21.85 33.73
N GLN A 18 -34.03 21.54 34.89
CA GLN A 18 -34.36 22.55 35.91
C GLN A 18 -33.12 23.09 36.63
N SER A 19 -32.08 22.29 36.80
CA SER A 19 -30.86 22.66 37.51
C SER A 19 -29.93 23.56 36.69
N THR A 20 -29.98 23.47 35.36
CA THR A 20 -29.12 24.27 34.47
C THR A 20 -29.71 25.64 34.14
N ASN A 21 -31.02 25.88 34.35
CA ASN A 21 -31.73 27.10 33.89
C ASN A 21 -31.40 27.43 32.41
N ALA A 22 -31.02 26.42 31.62
CA ALA A 22 -30.53 26.60 30.27
C ALA A 22 -31.71 26.88 29.35
N THR A 23 -31.61 27.94 28.54
CA THR A 23 -32.60 28.21 27.50
C THR A 23 -32.48 27.17 26.37
N GLU A 24 -33.53 27.00 25.57
CA GLU A 24 -33.49 26.11 24.39
C GLU A 24 -32.30 26.42 23.47
N GLU A 25 -31.97 27.70 23.27
CA GLU A 25 -30.80 28.13 22.50
C GLU A 25 -29.48 27.65 23.11
N GLN A 26 -29.35 27.63 24.44
CA GLN A 26 -28.14 27.13 25.10
C GLN A 26 -28.01 25.61 24.95
N ILE A 27 -29.13 24.88 24.96
CA ILE A 27 -29.14 23.43 24.73
C ILE A 27 -28.75 23.15 23.27
N GLU A 28 -29.27 23.90 22.31
CA GLU A 28 -28.95 23.73 20.89
C GLU A 28 -27.48 24.08 20.58
N GLN A 29 -26.92 25.10 21.25
CA GLN A 29 -25.50 25.42 21.19
C GLN A 29 -24.63 24.31 21.80
N ASP A 30 -24.98 23.78 22.97
CA ASP A 30 -24.26 22.67 23.59
C ASP A 30 -24.27 21.42 22.71
N TYR A 31 -25.43 21.10 22.10
CA TYR A 31 -25.52 19.98 21.13
C TYR A 31 -24.62 20.20 19.92
N SER A 32 -24.59 21.41 19.38
CA SER A 32 -23.74 21.76 18.22
C SER A 32 -22.25 21.68 18.59
N ALA A 33 -21.87 22.19 19.76
CA ALA A 33 -20.50 22.12 20.26
C ALA A 33 -20.04 20.68 20.50
N VAL A 34 -20.91 19.81 21.02
CA VAL A 34 -20.60 18.38 21.17
C VAL A 34 -20.42 17.70 19.81
N ALA A 35 -21.27 18.01 18.84
CA ALA A 35 -21.18 17.44 17.50
C ALA A 35 -19.86 17.82 16.81
N GLU A 36 -19.42 19.08 16.91
CA GLU A 36 -18.12 19.53 16.38
C GLU A 36 -16.95 18.79 17.06
N VAL A 37 -16.99 18.63 18.38
CA VAL A 37 -15.95 17.91 19.13
C VAL A 37 -15.91 16.43 18.75
N GLU A 38 -17.06 15.79 18.53
CA GLU A 38 -17.14 14.41 18.06
C GLU A 38 -16.56 14.24 16.66
N GLU A 39 -16.86 15.18 15.75
CA GLU A 39 -16.32 15.17 14.38
C GLU A 39 -14.79 15.34 14.40
N ASP A 40 -14.27 16.33 15.15
CA ASP A 40 -12.83 16.54 15.31
C ASP A 40 -12.12 15.34 15.92
N MET A 41 -12.73 14.73 16.96
CA MET A 41 -12.19 13.53 17.58
C MET A 41 -12.19 12.35 16.60
N SER A 42 -13.25 12.20 15.80
CA SER A 42 -13.33 11.13 14.79
C SER A 42 -12.27 11.31 13.69
N ALA A 43 -12.05 12.53 13.22
CA ALA A 43 -11.02 12.86 12.25
C ALA A 43 -9.63 12.60 12.82
N GLN A 44 -9.40 12.95 14.09
CA GLN A 44 -8.13 12.71 14.78
C GLN A 44 -7.85 11.23 14.98
N VAL A 45 -8.86 10.43 15.36
CA VAL A 45 -8.75 8.97 15.48
C VAL A 45 -8.43 8.34 14.12
N PHE A 46 -9.10 8.77 13.06
CA PHE A 46 -8.82 8.30 11.71
C PHE A 46 -7.39 8.64 11.27
N ALA A 47 -6.94 9.88 11.48
CA ALA A 47 -5.58 10.30 11.15
C ALA A 47 -4.52 9.50 11.94
N ALA A 48 -4.76 9.27 13.24
CA ALA A 48 -3.88 8.45 14.07
C ALA A 48 -3.80 7.00 13.57
N GLN A 49 -4.94 6.43 13.15
CA GLN A 49 -4.99 5.07 12.61
C GLN A 49 -4.25 4.95 11.27
N VAL A 50 -4.41 5.93 10.37
CA VAL A 50 -3.66 6.00 9.11
C VAL A 50 -2.16 6.09 9.36
N LEU A 51 -1.73 6.95 10.28
CA LEU A 51 -0.32 7.11 10.62
C LEU A 51 0.27 5.83 11.20
N GLN A 52 -0.45 5.17 12.11
CA GLN A 52 -0.03 3.89 12.69
C GLN A 52 0.15 2.82 11.61
N GLN A 53 -0.81 2.71 10.68
CA GLN A 53 -0.72 1.74 9.58
C GLN A 53 0.50 2.03 8.69
N GLN A 54 0.73 3.31 8.35
CA GLN A 54 1.88 3.71 7.54
C GLN A 54 3.21 3.36 8.22
N GLN A 55 3.32 3.60 9.54
CA GLN A 55 4.52 3.24 10.31
C GLN A 55 4.75 1.73 10.34
N ALA A 56 3.70 0.93 10.56
CA ALA A 56 3.80 -0.53 10.55
C ALA A 56 4.26 -1.06 9.20
N TYR A 57 3.70 -0.55 8.10
CA TYR A 57 4.10 -0.91 6.74
C TYR A 57 5.56 -0.53 6.45
N THR A 58 5.98 0.67 6.86
CA THR A 58 7.36 1.13 6.69
C THR A 58 8.35 0.24 7.43
N GLN A 59 8.04 -0.14 8.68
CA GLN A 59 8.88 -1.06 9.45
C GLN A 59 8.97 -2.44 8.79
N GLN A 60 7.85 -2.96 8.28
CA GLN A 60 7.83 -4.24 7.56
C GLN A 60 8.75 -4.21 6.33
N ILE A 61 8.69 -3.14 5.52
CA ILE A 61 9.59 -2.98 4.37
C ILE A 61 11.05 -2.93 4.82
N GLN A 62 11.36 -2.19 5.88
CA GLN A 62 12.73 -2.07 6.37
C GLN A 62 13.30 -3.41 6.84
N GLN A 63 12.47 -4.25 7.49
CA GLN A 63 12.85 -5.61 7.88
C GLN A 63 13.13 -6.50 6.66
N LEU A 64 12.30 -6.41 5.61
CA LEU A 64 12.52 -7.15 4.36
C LEU A 64 13.83 -6.71 3.67
N ILE A 65 14.11 -5.41 3.62
CA ILE A 65 15.37 -4.89 3.06
C ILE A 65 16.57 -5.43 3.85
N ALA A 66 16.52 -5.36 5.19
CA ALA A 66 17.60 -5.85 6.04
C ALA A 66 17.83 -7.36 5.87
N GLN A 67 16.75 -8.15 5.80
CA GLN A 67 16.84 -9.60 5.55
C GLN A 67 17.48 -9.90 4.19
N ASN A 68 17.07 -9.21 3.14
CA ASN A 68 17.63 -9.40 1.80
C ASN A 68 19.12 -9.03 1.75
N GLN A 69 19.53 -7.96 2.43
CA GLN A 69 20.95 -7.58 2.54
C GLN A 69 21.77 -8.63 3.30
N ALA A 70 21.27 -9.13 4.43
CA ALA A 70 21.95 -10.20 5.17
C ALA A 70 22.09 -11.48 4.32
N THR A 71 21.02 -11.84 3.61
CA THR A 71 21.02 -13.00 2.71
C THR A 71 22.04 -12.83 1.57
N ALA A 72 22.11 -11.64 0.97
CA ALA A 72 23.08 -11.33 -0.08
C ALA A 72 24.53 -11.40 0.43
N GLN A 73 24.79 -10.97 1.67
CA GLN A 73 26.11 -11.06 2.28
C GLN A 73 26.52 -12.52 2.55
N ILE A 74 25.58 -13.35 3.02
CA ILE A 74 25.83 -14.79 3.21
C ILE A 74 26.11 -15.46 1.86
N ALA A 75 25.33 -15.14 0.82
CA ALA A 75 25.56 -15.65 -0.53
C ALA A 75 26.93 -15.21 -1.11
N ALA A 76 27.35 -13.97 -0.83
CA ALA A 76 28.67 -13.48 -1.24
C ALA A 76 29.82 -14.16 -0.47
N ALA A 77 29.63 -14.45 0.82
CA ALA A 77 30.62 -15.15 1.65
C ALA A 77 30.73 -16.65 1.32
N ALA A 78 29.62 -17.26 0.87
CA ALA A 78 29.57 -18.66 0.42
C ALA A 78 29.99 -18.84 -1.06
N ALA A 79 30.29 -17.74 -1.76
CA ALA A 79 30.78 -17.82 -3.14
C ALA A 79 32.14 -18.53 -3.15
N PRO A 80 32.30 -19.61 -3.93
CA PRO A 80 33.58 -20.31 -4.03
C PRO A 80 34.66 -19.35 -4.52
N ALA A 81 35.88 -19.48 -3.99
CA ALA A 81 37.04 -18.73 -4.47
C ALA A 81 37.13 -18.84 -6.00
N PRO A 82 37.58 -17.78 -6.71
CA PRO A 82 37.73 -17.85 -8.16
C PRO A 82 38.69 -18.99 -8.48
N VAL A 83 38.14 -20.11 -8.93
CA VAL A 83 38.90 -21.18 -9.58
C VAL A 83 39.62 -20.53 -10.75
N ALA A 84 40.94 -20.79 -10.84
CA ALA A 84 41.79 -20.32 -11.92
C ALA A 84 41.02 -20.40 -13.24
N ALA A 85 40.98 -19.28 -13.97
CA ALA A 85 40.19 -19.11 -15.17
C ALA A 85 40.38 -20.32 -16.11
N ILE A 86 39.37 -21.18 -16.17
CA ILE A 86 39.23 -22.12 -17.28
C ILE A 86 39.12 -21.21 -18.51
N PRO A 87 39.94 -21.37 -19.56
CA PRO A 87 39.77 -20.59 -20.77
C PRO A 87 38.31 -20.69 -21.17
N ALA A 88 37.65 -19.52 -21.27
CA ALA A 88 36.23 -19.45 -21.58
C ALA A 88 35.95 -20.33 -22.80
N PRO A 89 34.84 -21.09 -22.82
CA PRO A 89 34.46 -21.82 -24.02
C PRO A 89 34.45 -20.80 -25.15
N GLN A 90 35.32 -21.01 -26.15
CA GLN A 90 35.38 -20.13 -27.30
C GLN A 90 33.97 -19.99 -27.80
N SER A 91 33.44 -18.76 -27.75
CA SER A 91 32.09 -18.46 -28.21
C SER A 91 31.98 -19.04 -29.61
N THR A 92 31.25 -20.14 -29.75
CA THR A 92 30.80 -20.64 -31.05
C THR A 92 29.82 -19.61 -31.53
N ARG A 93 30.38 -18.56 -32.15
CA ARG A 93 29.64 -17.43 -32.67
C ARG A 93 28.58 -18.01 -33.60
N LEU A 94 27.32 -17.84 -33.20
CA LEU A 94 26.19 -18.25 -34.04
C LEU A 94 26.39 -17.63 -35.43
N PRO A 95 26.16 -18.39 -36.51
CA PRO A 95 26.25 -17.82 -37.85
C PRO A 95 25.33 -16.61 -37.91
N GLN A 96 25.92 -15.43 -38.11
CA GLN A 96 25.15 -14.22 -38.30
C GLN A 96 24.39 -14.37 -39.62
N ARG A 97 23.10 -14.71 -39.53
CA ARG A 97 22.23 -14.73 -40.69
C ARG A 97 22.03 -13.29 -41.15
N GLN A 98 22.40 -12.99 -42.39
CA GLN A 98 22.10 -11.71 -43.01
C GLN A 98 20.60 -11.67 -43.29
N ILE A 99 19.83 -11.05 -42.40
CA ILE A 99 18.40 -10.80 -42.61
C ILE A 99 18.29 -9.68 -43.66
N LYS A 100 17.53 -9.91 -44.73
CA LYS A 100 17.28 -8.89 -45.75
C LYS A 100 16.56 -7.70 -45.11
N HIS A 101 16.88 -6.49 -45.56
CA HIS A 101 16.18 -5.30 -45.07
C HIS A 101 14.71 -5.35 -45.48
N PHE A 102 13.81 -5.21 -44.51
CA PHE A 102 12.37 -5.08 -44.72
C PHE A 102 11.97 -3.62 -44.57
N LYS A 103 11.31 -3.05 -45.59
CA LYS A 103 10.95 -1.63 -45.63
C LYS A 103 9.58 -1.32 -45.00
N GLY A 104 8.91 -2.31 -44.42
CA GLY A 104 7.59 -2.14 -43.80
C GLY A 104 6.42 -2.22 -44.78
N ASP A 105 6.65 -2.62 -46.03
CA ASP A 105 5.58 -2.83 -47.00
C ASP A 105 4.86 -4.17 -46.73
N ILE A 106 3.56 -4.10 -46.47
CA ILE A 106 2.74 -5.27 -46.15
C ILE A 106 2.62 -6.24 -47.34
N LEU A 107 2.78 -5.74 -48.57
CA LEU A 107 2.79 -6.57 -49.78
C LEU A 107 4.08 -7.40 -49.90
N GLU A 108 5.17 -6.95 -49.26
CA GLU A 108 6.46 -7.67 -49.23
C GLU A 108 6.61 -8.58 -48.01
N TRP A 109 5.66 -8.55 -47.06
CA TRP A 109 5.74 -9.26 -45.78
C TRP A 109 5.87 -10.78 -45.96
N THR A 110 5.06 -11.38 -46.83
CA THR A 110 5.10 -12.81 -47.12
C THR A 110 6.42 -13.22 -47.75
N SER A 111 6.86 -12.49 -48.79
CA SER A 111 8.14 -12.73 -49.47
C SER A 111 9.35 -12.57 -48.54
N PHE A 112 9.28 -11.63 -47.60
CA PHE A 112 10.29 -11.45 -46.56
C PHE A 112 10.38 -12.71 -45.67
N TRP A 113 9.25 -13.21 -45.17
CA TRP A 113 9.23 -14.43 -44.35
C TRP A 113 9.65 -15.68 -45.10
N GLU A 114 9.25 -15.83 -46.37
CA GLU A 114 9.73 -16.92 -47.22
C GLU A 114 11.25 -16.88 -47.37
N SER A 115 11.83 -15.69 -47.58
CA SER A 115 13.28 -15.54 -47.67
C SER A 115 14.02 -15.84 -46.35
N PHE A 116 13.36 -15.64 -45.21
CA PHE A 116 13.89 -15.99 -43.89
C PHE A 116 13.84 -17.50 -43.63
N ASN A 117 12.83 -18.19 -44.17
CA ASN A 117 12.60 -19.63 -43.99
C ASN A 117 13.25 -20.50 -45.08
N ALA A 118 13.75 -19.93 -46.17
CA ALA A 118 14.26 -20.68 -47.34
C ALA A 118 15.60 -21.44 -47.13
N TYR A 119 16.03 -21.69 -45.88
CA TYR A 119 17.16 -22.58 -45.55
C TYR A 119 16.96 -23.30 -44.21
#